data_AF-A0A7X4DUS7-F1
#
_entry.id   AF-A0A7X4DUS7-F1
#
_cell.length_a   1.000
_cell.length_b   1.000
_cell.length_c   1.000
_cell.angle_alpha   90.00
_cell.angle_beta   90.00
_cell.angle_gamma   90.00
#
_symmetry.space_group_name_H-M   'P 1'
#
loop_
_entity.id
_entity.type
_entity.pdbx_description
1 polymer ?
#
loop_
_entity_poly.entity_id
_entity_poly.type
_entity_poly.pdbx_seq_one_letter_code
_entity_poly.pdbx_strand_id
1 'polypeptide(L)'
;MTDIFDDPESDRWNHHPGKVQLSPVFAWPPRPLACLKWLSGAWLVLSTTTLAFALAVLAYVTLLPPLSEMASLDPGWVLRLWLANLVPHCVLAGTLHWWLHMRRGQERRTKYDAREQARDNGTFTFRSQVRDNMFWTIASGITLWTVMQALVFWAMANGLAPKVFFPSNPVWFALWFVLIPIWSSLHFYWVHRLLHWPPLYRIAHALH
;
A
#
# COMPACT_ATOMS: atom_id res chain seq x y z
N MET A 1 -16.02 24.18 20.98
CA MET A 1 -16.61 24.90 19.83
C MET A 1 -16.84 23.87 18.74
N THR A 2 -18.09 23.43 18.62
CA THR A 2 -18.60 22.58 17.56
C THR A 2 -18.96 23.47 16.39
N ASP A 3 -17.97 23.77 15.54
CA ASP A 3 -18.28 24.32 14.21
C ASP A 3 -18.84 23.17 13.39
N ILE A 4 -20.16 23.00 13.47
CA ILE A 4 -20.94 22.20 12.54
C ILE A 4 -20.96 23.03 11.26
N PHE A 5 -20.03 22.72 10.35
CA PHE A 5 -20.19 23.13 8.97
C PHE A 5 -21.43 22.39 8.48
N ASP A 6 -22.50 23.11 8.10
CA ASP A 6 -23.55 22.59 7.24
C ASP A 6 -22.88 22.25 5.90
N ASP A 7 -22.31 21.04 5.83
CA ASP A 7 -21.75 20.47 4.63
C ASP A 7 -22.76 19.44 4.11
N PRO A 8 -23.54 19.76 3.07
CA PRO A 8 -24.50 18.83 2.47
C PRO A 8 -23.86 17.52 2.00
N GLU A 9 -22.55 17.51 1.72
CA GLU A 9 -21.83 16.30 1.38
C GLU A 9 -21.61 15.40 2.61
N SER A 10 -21.46 15.99 3.80
CA SER A 10 -21.34 15.25 5.06
C SER A 10 -22.62 14.49 5.39
N ASP A 11 -23.80 15.03 5.06
CA ASP A 11 -25.09 14.35 5.27
C ASP A 11 -25.25 13.06 4.43
N ARG A 12 -24.47 12.93 3.36
CA ARG A 12 -24.46 11.72 2.53
C ARG A 12 -23.64 10.59 3.14
N TRP A 13 -22.81 10.90 4.14
CA TRP A 13 -21.91 9.92 4.74
C TRP A 13 -22.59 9.23 5.93
N ASN A 14 -22.48 7.91 6.01
CA ASN A 14 -23.07 7.15 7.10
C ASN A 14 -22.19 7.10 8.36
N HIS A 15 -20.89 7.40 8.23
CA HIS A 15 -19.96 7.51 9.34
C HIS A 15 -19.16 8.81 9.24
N HIS A 16 -19.09 9.56 10.34
CA HIS A 16 -18.39 10.84 10.42
C HIS A 16 -17.20 10.71 11.36
N PRO A 17 -15.99 10.43 10.84
CA PRO A 17 -14.80 10.44 11.66
C PRO A 17 -14.49 11.90 12.00
N GLY A 18 -14.08 12.17 13.23
CA GLY A 18 -13.68 13.52 13.63
C GLY A 18 -12.54 14.07 12.77
N LYS A 19 -12.22 15.36 12.95
CA LYS A 19 -11.17 16.04 12.16
C LYS A 19 -9.84 15.28 12.19
N VAL A 20 -9.34 14.93 11.00
CA VAL A 20 -8.01 14.34 10.82
C VAL A 20 -6.97 15.37 11.28
N GLN A 21 -6.13 14.97 12.22
CA GLN A 21 -5.07 15.84 12.75
C GLN A 21 -3.89 15.87 11.78
N LEU A 22 -3.28 17.04 11.62
CA LEU A 22 -2.04 17.18 10.86
C LEU A 22 -0.89 16.47 11.58
N SER A 23 0.05 15.93 10.80
CA SER A 23 1.24 15.30 11.37
C SER A 23 2.05 16.30 12.20
N PRO A 24 2.49 15.95 13.42
CA PRO A 24 3.32 16.83 14.24
C PRO A 24 4.68 17.13 13.61
N VAL A 25 5.08 16.38 12.59
CA VAL A 25 6.31 16.62 11.79
C VAL A 25 6.29 18.01 11.13
N PHE A 26 5.10 18.55 10.82
CA PHE A 26 4.94 19.87 10.22
C PHE A 26 4.58 20.96 11.23
N ALA A 27 4.61 20.67 12.54
CA ALA A 27 4.24 21.64 13.56
C ALA A 27 5.33 22.70 13.73
N TRP A 28 4.91 23.95 13.86
CA TRP A 28 5.75 25.05 14.33
C TRP A 28 5.16 25.63 15.63
N PRO A 29 5.97 25.79 16.71
CA PRO A 29 7.38 25.40 16.83
C PRO A 29 7.57 23.86 16.78
N PRO A 30 8.79 23.35 16.43
CA PRO A 30 9.03 21.92 16.30
C PRO A 30 8.75 21.15 17.60
N ARG A 31 8.09 19.98 17.48
CA ARG A 31 7.67 19.15 18.62
C ARG A 31 8.31 17.75 18.55
N PRO A 32 9.62 17.60 18.84
CA PRO A 32 10.38 16.38 18.54
C PRO A 32 9.79 15.11 19.20
N LEU A 33 9.35 15.18 20.45
CA LEU A 33 8.72 14.05 21.13
C LEU A 33 7.40 13.62 20.48
N ALA A 34 6.60 14.58 20.01
CA ALA A 34 5.37 14.30 19.29
C ALA A 34 5.66 13.66 17.92
N CYS A 35 6.70 14.12 17.22
CA CYS A 35 7.17 13.52 15.97
C CYS A 35 7.62 12.07 16.18
N LEU A 36 8.42 11.80 17.21
CA LEU A 36 8.88 10.43 17.52
C LEU A 36 7.71 9.51 17.87
N LYS A 37 6.77 9.97 18.71
CA LYS A 37 5.55 9.21 19.03
C LYS A 37 4.73 8.93 17.76
N TRP A 38 4.59 9.90 16.87
CA TRP A 38 3.87 9.72 15.61
C TRP A 38 4.57 8.71 14.69
N LEU A 39 5.89 8.85 14.49
CA LEU A 39 6.69 7.91 13.69
C LEU A 39 6.68 6.49 14.26
N SER A 40 6.64 6.34 15.59
CA SER A 40 6.52 5.01 16.20
C SER A 40 5.22 4.30 15.82
N GLY A 41 4.15 5.05 15.50
CA GLY A 41 2.90 4.49 15.00
C GLY A 41 3.01 3.83 13.62
N ALA A 42 4.10 4.05 12.87
CA ALA A 42 4.34 3.32 11.63
C ALA A 42 4.76 1.85 11.87
N TRP A 43 5.43 1.57 12.99
CA TRP A 43 6.10 0.28 13.22
C TRP A 43 5.72 -0.44 14.53
N LEU A 44 5.31 0.29 15.57
CA LEU A 44 5.06 -0.25 16.91
C LEU A 44 3.57 -0.54 17.20
N VAL A 45 2.73 -0.51 16.18
CA VAL A 45 1.30 -0.85 16.27
C VAL A 45 0.93 -1.81 15.15
N LEU A 46 -0.07 -2.66 15.37
CA LEU A 46 -0.59 -3.50 14.30
C LEU A 46 -1.27 -2.62 13.24
N SER A 47 -0.57 -2.41 12.14
CA SER A 47 -0.99 -1.61 10.99
C SER A 47 -0.83 -2.40 9.70
N THR A 48 -1.32 -1.83 8.60
CA THR A 48 -1.04 -2.33 7.26
C THR A 48 0.46 -2.38 6.97
N THR A 49 1.24 -1.42 7.48
CA THR A 49 2.70 -1.38 7.34
C THR A 49 3.38 -2.52 8.09
N THR A 50 3.04 -2.76 9.36
CA THR A 50 3.66 -3.85 10.13
C THR A 50 3.27 -5.22 9.59
N LEU A 51 2.02 -5.37 9.11
CA LEU A 51 1.58 -6.60 8.45
C LEU A 51 2.34 -6.84 7.15
N ALA A 52 2.49 -5.81 6.31
CA ALA A 52 3.27 -5.89 5.08
C ALA A 52 4.74 -6.24 5.35
N PHE A 53 5.34 -5.66 6.41
CA PHE A 53 6.70 -5.98 6.82
C PHE A 53 6.84 -7.43 7.28
N ALA A 54 5.92 -7.93 8.11
CA ALA A 54 5.93 -9.33 8.54
C ALA A 54 5.82 -10.29 7.35
N LEU A 55 4.94 -9.99 6.39
CA LEU A 55 4.82 -10.76 5.15
C LEU A 55 6.09 -10.69 4.29
N ALA A 56 6.72 -9.52 4.19
CA ALA A 56 7.98 -9.35 3.46
C ALA A 56 9.11 -10.16 4.10
N VAL A 57 9.24 -10.16 5.43
CA VAL A 57 10.21 -10.98 6.16
C VAL A 57 9.92 -12.47 5.94
N LEU A 58 8.66 -12.89 6.06
CA LEU A 58 8.27 -14.28 5.82
C LEU A 58 8.62 -14.73 4.40
N ALA A 59 8.28 -13.92 3.39
CA ALA A 59 8.62 -14.20 2.00
C ALA A 59 10.15 -14.27 1.79
N TYR A 60 10.90 -13.33 2.37
CA TYR A 60 12.35 -13.28 2.28
C TYR A 60 13.03 -14.53 2.86
N VAL A 61 12.58 -15.02 4.02
CA VAL A 61 13.22 -16.16 4.70
C VAL A 61 12.74 -17.53 4.21
N THR A 62 11.59 -17.62 3.53
CA THR A 62 11.00 -18.92 3.14
C THR A 62 10.80 -19.12 1.64
N LEU A 63 10.48 -18.07 0.88
CA LEU A 63 10.03 -18.21 -0.52
C LEU A 63 11.10 -17.74 -1.53
N LEU A 64 11.83 -16.68 -1.20
CA LEU A 64 12.78 -16.07 -2.11
C LEU A 64 14.12 -16.85 -2.11
N PRO A 65 14.72 -17.10 -3.28
CA PRO A 65 16.05 -17.69 -3.33
C PRO A 65 17.12 -16.72 -2.82
N PRO A 66 18.35 -17.21 -2.56
CA PRO A 66 19.49 -16.36 -2.30
C PRO A 66 19.67 -15.28 -3.39
N LEU A 67 20.08 -14.08 -2.97
CA LEU A 67 20.27 -12.95 -3.89
C LEU A 67 21.28 -13.26 -5.02
N SER A 68 22.25 -14.13 -4.79
CA SER A 68 23.21 -14.56 -5.82
C SER A 68 22.55 -15.28 -7.00
N GLU A 69 21.45 -16.00 -6.77
CA GLU A 69 20.69 -16.68 -7.82
C GLU A 69 19.84 -15.70 -8.66
N MET A 70 19.59 -14.50 -8.15
CA MET A 70 18.81 -13.46 -8.83
C MET A 70 19.64 -12.62 -9.82
N ALA A 71 20.93 -12.93 -10.00
CA ALA A 71 21.80 -12.21 -10.95
C ALA A 71 21.38 -12.42 -12.42
N SER A 72 20.74 -13.56 -12.72
CA SER A 72 20.08 -13.81 -13.99
C SER A 72 18.56 -13.72 -13.81
N LEU A 73 17.88 -13.07 -14.77
CA LEU A 73 16.41 -13.09 -14.81
C LEU A 73 15.96 -14.49 -15.23
N ASP A 74 15.44 -15.25 -14.27
CA ASP A 74 14.90 -16.58 -14.48
C ASP A 74 13.39 -16.59 -14.13
N PRO A 75 12.52 -17.13 -15.00
CA PRO A 75 11.08 -17.16 -14.76
C PRO A 75 10.70 -17.88 -13.45
N GLY A 76 11.49 -18.84 -12.99
CA GLY A 76 11.20 -19.61 -11.79
C GLY A 76 11.19 -18.75 -10.52
N TRP A 77 12.23 -17.96 -10.27
CA TRP A 77 12.25 -17.10 -9.09
C TRP A 77 11.35 -15.87 -9.24
N VAL A 78 11.18 -15.35 -10.46
CA VAL A 78 10.23 -14.25 -10.72
C VAL A 78 8.80 -14.71 -10.45
N LEU A 79 8.44 -15.95 -10.82
CA LEU A 79 7.14 -16.54 -10.50
C LEU A 79 6.96 -16.73 -8.99
N ARG A 80 8.00 -17.20 -8.27
CA ARG A 80 7.96 -17.28 -6.79
C ARG A 80 7.71 -15.92 -6.17
N LEU A 81 8.38 -14.88 -6.67
CA LEU A 81 8.19 -13.50 -6.22
C LEU A 81 6.76 -13.00 -6.50
N TRP A 82 6.23 -13.28 -7.69
CA TRP A 82 4.86 -12.94 -8.05
C TRP A 82 3.85 -13.62 -7.12
N LEU A 83 4.02 -14.92 -6.84
CA LEU A 83 3.17 -15.67 -5.91
C LEU A 83 3.28 -15.15 -4.48
N ALA A 84 4.49 -14.76 -4.04
CA ALA A 84 4.71 -14.15 -2.73
C ALA A 84 3.97 -12.82 -2.55
N ASN A 85 3.75 -12.07 -3.63
CA ASN A 85 2.92 -10.87 -3.62
C ASN A 85 1.42 -11.19 -3.77
N LEU A 86 1.07 -12.11 -4.68
CA LEU A 86 -0.30 -12.45 -5.04
C LEU A 86 -1.05 -13.14 -3.90
N VAL A 87 -0.49 -14.20 -3.35
CA VAL A 87 -1.22 -15.09 -2.44
C VAL A 87 -1.62 -14.34 -1.16
N PRO A 88 -0.72 -13.63 -0.46
CA PRO A 88 -1.12 -12.86 0.72
C PRO A 88 -2.13 -11.77 0.39
N HIS A 89 -2.00 -11.10 -0.75
CA HIS A 89 -2.94 -10.07 -1.17
C HIS A 89 -4.34 -10.64 -1.38
N CYS A 90 -4.48 -11.71 -2.16
CA CYS A 90 -5.76 -12.37 -2.42
C CYS A 90 -6.40 -12.93 -1.15
N VAL A 91 -5.61 -13.54 -0.26
CA VAL A 91 -6.11 -14.09 1.01
C VAL A 91 -6.63 -12.98 1.92
N LEU A 92 -5.84 -11.92 2.13
CA LEU A 92 -6.23 -10.82 3.02
C LEU A 92 -7.39 -10.01 2.45
N ALA A 93 -7.25 -9.52 1.21
CA ALA A 93 -8.29 -8.72 0.57
C ALA A 93 -9.57 -9.53 0.36
N GLY A 94 -9.45 -10.81 -0.04
CA GLY A 94 -10.58 -11.71 -0.21
C GLY A 94 -11.31 -12.01 1.11
N THR A 95 -10.58 -12.28 2.19
CA THR A 95 -11.17 -12.53 3.51
C THR A 95 -11.88 -11.28 4.04
N LEU A 96 -11.24 -10.12 3.93
CA LEU A 96 -11.86 -8.85 4.30
C LEU A 96 -13.10 -8.58 3.45
N HIS A 97 -13.02 -8.76 2.13
CA HIS A 97 -14.15 -8.57 1.25
C HIS A 97 -15.32 -9.51 1.59
N TRP A 98 -15.04 -10.79 1.79
CA TRP A 98 -16.04 -11.77 2.20
C TRP A 98 -16.70 -11.37 3.51
N TRP A 99 -15.93 -11.01 4.54
CA TRP A 99 -16.49 -10.64 5.84
C TRP A 99 -17.27 -9.33 5.79
N LEU A 100 -16.71 -8.30 5.15
CA LEU A 100 -17.27 -6.94 5.09
C LEU A 100 -18.48 -6.84 4.16
N HIS A 101 -18.39 -7.39 2.96
CA HIS A 101 -19.38 -7.16 1.90
C HIS A 101 -20.32 -8.35 1.71
N MET A 102 -19.85 -9.59 1.82
CA MET A 102 -20.71 -10.76 1.61
C MET A 102 -21.45 -11.17 2.89
N ARG A 103 -20.73 -11.25 4.02
CA ARG A 103 -21.31 -11.59 5.33
C ARG A 103 -21.86 -10.39 6.08
N ARG A 104 -21.53 -9.16 5.64
CA ARG A 104 -21.95 -7.91 6.30
C ARG A 104 -21.61 -7.91 7.79
N GLY A 105 -20.42 -8.40 8.17
CA GLY A 105 -20.03 -8.64 9.56
C GLY A 105 -20.05 -7.42 10.48
N GLN A 106 -20.07 -6.20 9.90
CA GLN A 106 -20.29 -4.94 10.63
C GLN A 106 -21.39 -4.07 10.02
N GLU A 107 -22.22 -4.65 9.15
CA GLU A 107 -23.27 -3.97 8.38
C GLU A 107 -22.76 -2.69 7.70
N ARG A 108 -23.42 -1.55 7.93
CA ARG A 108 -23.03 -0.23 7.40
C ARG A 108 -22.32 0.64 8.43
N ARG A 109 -22.16 0.18 9.67
CA ARG A 109 -21.79 1.01 10.84
C ARG A 109 -20.54 1.87 10.65
N THR A 110 -19.57 1.40 9.87
CA THR A 110 -18.28 2.07 9.62
C THR A 110 -18.08 2.45 8.16
N LYS A 111 -19.08 2.25 7.29
CA LYS A 111 -19.03 2.70 5.90
C LYS A 111 -19.19 4.22 5.85
N TYR A 112 -18.29 4.91 5.16
CA TYR A 112 -18.50 6.31 4.79
C TYR A 112 -19.64 6.42 3.78
N ASP A 113 -19.55 5.66 2.69
CA ASP A 113 -20.60 5.59 1.67
C ASP A 113 -21.47 4.34 1.89
N ALA A 114 -22.78 4.55 2.11
CA ALA A 114 -23.73 3.47 2.36
C ALA A 114 -24.01 2.59 1.13
N ARG A 115 -23.62 3.03 -0.08
CA ARG A 115 -23.83 2.29 -1.32
C ARG A 115 -23.13 0.93 -1.28
N GLU A 116 -23.73 -0.01 -1.99
CA GLU A 116 -23.08 -1.30 -2.27
C GLU A 116 -22.21 -1.19 -3.51
N GLN A 117 -21.33 -2.17 -3.68
CA GLN A 117 -20.48 -2.21 -4.87
C GLN A 117 -21.31 -2.36 -6.13
N ALA A 118 -20.91 -1.60 -7.15
CA ALA A 118 -21.66 -1.50 -8.39
C ALA A 118 -21.69 -2.83 -9.16
N ARG A 119 -22.87 -3.15 -9.68
CA ARG A 119 -23.16 -4.28 -10.56
C ARG A 119 -23.92 -3.79 -11.78
N ASP A 120 -23.67 -4.44 -12.91
CA ASP A 120 -24.25 -4.08 -14.21
C ASP A 120 -24.05 -2.60 -14.59
N ASN A 121 -22.83 -2.09 -14.36
CA ASN A 121 -22.48 -0.70 -14.62
C ASN A 121 -21.41 -0.61 -15.72
N GLY A 122 -21.73 0.09 -16.81
CA GLY A 122 -20.87 0.24 -18.00
C GLY A 122 -19.58 1.03 -17.78
N THR A 123 -19.40 1.68 -16.63
CA THR A 123 -18.12 2.30 -16.24
C THR A 123 -17.03 1.24 -15.97
N PHE A 124 -17.43 0.01 -15.58
CA PHE A 124 -16.50 -1.09 -15.30
C PHE A 124 -16.33 -1.99 -16.53
N THR A 125 -15.10 -2.46 -16.75
CA THR A 125 -14.68 -3.35 -17.86
C THR A 125 -15.52 -4.62 -17.92
N PHE A 126 -15.77 -5.26 -16.78
CA PHE A 126 -16.58 -6.48 -16.66
C PHE A 126 -18.01 -6.19 -16.18
N ARG A 127 -18.45 -4.92 -16.25
CA ARG A 127 -19.71 -4.42 -15.68
C ARG A 127 -19.91 -4.76 -14.20
N SER A 128 -18.82 -5.01 -13.48
CA SER A 128 -18.84 -5.41 -12.07
C SER A 128 -17.61 -4.86 -11.37
N GLN A 129 -17.82 -4.00 -10.38
CA GLN A 129 -16.75 -3.37 -9.64
C GLN A 129 -15.82 -4.40 -8.98
N VAL A 130 -16.37 -5.51 -8.47
CA VAL A 130 -15.56 -6.55 -7.81
C VAL A 130 -14.65 -7.25 -8.82
N ARG A 131 -15.18 -7.59 -9.99
CA ARG A 131 -14.40 -8.26 -11.04
C ARG A 131 -13.30 -7.36 -11.57
N ASP A 132 -13.61 -6.09 -11.82
CA ASP A 132 -12.62 -5.09 -12.22
C ASP A 132 -11.53 -4.93 -11.16
N ASN A 133 -11.91 -4.72 -9.90
CA ASN A 133 -10.95 -4.60 -8.80
C ASN A 133 -10.02 -5.80 -8.73
N MET A 134 -10.55 -7.02 -8.80
CA MET A 134 -9.74 -8.25 -8.78
C MET A 134 -8.80 -8.33 -9.99
N PHE A 135 -9.35 -8.20 -11.20
CA PHE A 135 -8.58 -8.34 -12.42
C PHE A 135 -7.48 -7.30 -12.52
N TRP A 136 -7.80 -6.01 -12.33
CA TRP A 136 -6.82 -4.95 -12.49
C TRP A 136 -5.79 -4.91 -11.36
N THR A 137 -6.17 -5.30 -10.14
CA THR A 137 -5.20 -5.46 -9.06
C THR A 137 -4.20 -6.57 -9.38
N ILE A 138 -4.66 -7.72 -9.88
CA ILE A 138 -3.79 -8.86 -10.17
C ILE A 138 -2.98 -8.64 -11.45
N ALA A 139 -3.65 -8.36 -12.56
CA ALA A 139 -3.06 -8.27 -13.88
C ALA A 139 -2.17 -7.03 -14.05
N SER A 140 -2.55 -5.89 -13.45
CA SER A 140 -1.77 -4.65 -13.51
C SER A 140 -0.97 -4.44 -12.23
N GLY A 141 -1.62 -4.20 -11.10
CA GLY A 141 -0.97 -3.78 -9.85
C GLY A 141 0.13 -4.73 -9.38
N ILE A 142 -0.24 -5.99 -9.11
CA ILE A 142 0.68 -7.02 -8.58
C ILE A 142 1.75 -7.39 -9.61
N THR A 143 1.39 -7.49 -10.89
CA THR A 143 2.35 -7.77 -11.97
C THR A 143 3.40 -6.66 -12.10
N LEU A 144 2.99 -5.39 -12.20
CA LEU A 144 3.91 -4.26 -12.33
C LEU A 144 4.79 -4.12 -11.08
N TRP A 145 4.20 -4.25 -9.89
CA TRP A 145 4.95 -4.27 -8.64
C TRP A 145 6.02 -5.38 -8.63
N THR A 146 5.65 -6.59 -9.05
CA THR A 146 6.58 -7.73 -9.10
C THR A 146 7.70 -7.50 -10.10
N VAL A 147 7.41 -6.96 -11.29
CA VAL A 147 8.43 -6.63 -12.30
C VAL A 147 9.43 -5.63 -11.73
N MET A 148 8.95 -4.55 -11.11
CA MET A 148 9.83 -3.55 -10.49
C MET A 148 10.66 -4.17 -9.36
N GLN A 149 10.07 -5.01 -8.53
CA GLN A 149 10.75 -5.70 -7.44
C GLN A 149 11.82 -6.68 -7.96
N ALA A 150 11.52 -7.42 -9.03
CA ALA A 150 12.48 -8.31 -9.69
C ALA A 150 13.65 -7.53 -10.28
N LEU A 151 13.40 -6.38 -10.92
CA LEU A 151 14.45 -5.52 -11.45
C LEU A 151 15.36 -4.96 -10.34
N VAL A 152 14.79 -4.59 -9.19
CA VAL A 152 15.59 -4.15 -8.03
C VAL A 152 16.46 -5.28 -7.49
N PHE A 153 15.92 -6.49 -7.31
CA PHE A 153 16.71 -7.63 -6.84
C PHE A 153 17.79 -8.04 -7.84
N TRP A 154 17.47 -8.06 -9.12
CA TRP A 154 18.43 -8.30 -10.19
C TRP A 154 19.55 -7.25 -10.20
N ALA A 155 19.22 -5.97 -10.04
CA ALA A 155 20.20 -4.90 -9.95
C ALA A 155 21.10 -5.06 -8.70
N MET A 156 20.54 -5.42 -7.54
CA MET A 156 21.30 -5.68 -6.32
C MET A 156 22.24 -6.89 -6.46
N ALA A 157 21.77 -7.95 -7.12
CA ALA A 157 22.54 -9.16 -7.39
C ALA A 157 23.73 -8.89 -8.31
N ASN A 158 23.56 -8.03 -9.32
CA ASN A 158 24.60 -7.61 -10.25
C ASN A 158 25.47 -6.45 -9.75
N GLY A 159 25.26 -5.97 -8.52
CA GLY A 159 26.02 -4.86 -7.95
C GLY A 159 25.70 -3.48 -8.55
N LEU A 160 24.59 -3.36 -9.29
CA LEU A 160 24.07 -2.09 -9.85
C LEU A 160 23.25 -1.28 -8.83
N ALA A 161 22.80 -1.93 -7.75
CA ALA A 161 22.06 -1.30 -6.66
C ALA A 161 22.68 -1.64 -5.30
N PRO A 162 22.60 -0.71 -4.31
CA PRO A 162 23.18 -0.92 -2.99
C PRO A 162 22.45 -2.04 -2.22
N LYS A 163 23.20 -2.73 -1.36
CA LYS A 163 22.70 -3.76 -0.45
C LYS A 163 22.94 -3.31 0.98
N VAL A 164 21.91 -3.30 1.81
CA VAL A 164 22.03 -2.92 3.23
C VAL A 164 21.74 -4.16 4.08
N PHE A 165 22.80 -4.79 4.59
CA PHE A 165 22.69 -5.90 5.53
C PHE A 165 22.96 -5.42 6.95
N PHE A 166 22.23 -5.95 7.93
CA PHE A 166 22.36 -5.56 9.33
C PHE A 166 23.78 -5.72 9.88
N PRO A 167 24.51 -6.86 9.68
CA PRO A 167 25.84 -7.03 10.24
C PRO A 167 26.88 -6.04 9.71
N SER A 168 26.74 -5.60 8.45
CA SER A 168 27.69 -4.68 7.81
C SER A 168 27.33 -3.21 7.98
N ASN A 169 26.05 -2.90 8.18
CA ASN A 169 25.53 -1.54 8.20
C ASN A 169 24.42 -1.35 9.26
N PRO A 170 24.67 -1.65 10.56
CA PRO A 170 23.61 -1.70 11.58
C PRO A 170 22.92 -0.34 11.78
N VAL A 171 23.68 0.75 11.74
CA VAL A 171 23.16 2.12 11.88
C VAL A 171 22.24 2.46 10.71
N TRP A 172 22.71 2.28 9.47
CA TRP A 172 21.90 2.54 8.27
C TRP A 172 20.68 1.63 8.19
N PHE A 173 20.82 0.36 8.56
CA PHE A 173 19.71 -0.58 8.60
C PHE A 173 18.59 -0.09 9.54
N ALA A 174 18.93 0.38 10.74
CA ALA A 174 17.96 0.94 11.68
C ALA A 174 17.37 2.27 11.18
N LEU A 175 18.19 3.16 10.61
CA LEU A 175 17.73 4.44 10.06
C LEU A 175 16.71 4.27 8.93
N TRP A 176 16.84 3.23 8.10
CA TRP A 176 15.87 2.96 7.04
C TRP A 176 14.45 2.74 7.56
N PHE A 177 14.26 2.15 8.75
CA PHE A 177 12.92 2.05 9.33
C PHE A 177 12.31 3.42 9.63
N VAL A 178 13.11 4.39 10.06
CA VAL A 178 12.61 5.77 10.26
C VAL A 178 12.34 6.46 8.91
N LEU A 179 13.23 6.24 7.93
CA LEU A 179 13.16 6.92 6.63
C LEU A 179 12.08 6.35 5.71
N ILE A 180 11.77 5.06 5.75
CA ILE A 180 10.80 4.40 4.86
C ILE A 180 9.42 5.07 4.90
N PRO A 181 8.77 5.31 6.06
CA PRO A 181 7.47 5.96 6.11
C PRO A 181 7.51 7.40 5.59
N ILE A 182 8.59 8.13 5.88
CA ILE A 182 8.79 9.52 5.43
C ILE A 182 8.94 9.55 3.90
N TRP A 183 9.84 8.72 3.38
CA TRP A 183 10.13 8.62 1.96
C TRP A 183 8.92 8.12 1.17
N SER A 184 8.23 7.10 1.68
CA SER A 184 7.01 6.56 1.07
C SER A 184 5.93 7.64 0.95
N SER A 185 5.71 8.43 2.01
CA SER A 185 4.74 9.54 1.99
C SER A 185 5.14 10.65 1.03
N LEU A 186 6.41 11.04 1.02
CA LEU A 186 6.96 12.03 0.10
C LEU A 186 6.80 11.60 -1.36
N HIS A 187 7.24 10.37 -1.67
CA HIS A 187 7.13 9.78 -3.00
C HIS A 187 5.67 9.69 -3.44
N PHE A 188 4.78 9.19 -2.57
CA PHE A 188 3.36 9.11 -2.85
C PHE A 188 2.77 10.47 -3.21
N TYR A 189 3.03 11.51 -2.41
CA TYR A 189 2.52 12.86 -2.68
C TYR A 189 2.93 13.36 -4.07
N TRP A 190 4.22 13.31 -4.39
CA TRP A 190 4.73 13.87 -5.65
C TRP A 190 4.28 13.06 -6.87
N VAL A 191 4.39 11.73 -6.78
CA VAL A 191 3.97 10.86 -7.89
C VAL A 191 2.46 10.92 -8.07
N HIS A 192 1.66 10.88 -7.00
CA HIS A 192 0.21 10.98 -7.11
C HIS A 192 -0.22 12.33 -7.68
N ARG A 193 0.39 13.43 -7.24
CA ARG A 193 0.15 14.76 -7.83
C ARG A 193 0.48 14.78 -9.32
N LEU A 194 1.60 14.17 -9.72
CA LEU A 194 2.00 14.05 -11.11
C LEU A 194 1.05 13.16 -11.92
N LEU A 195 0.50 12.09 -11.33
CA LEU A 195 -0.51 11.22 -11.94
C LEU A 195 -1.83 11.95 -12.23
N HIS A 196 -2.11 13.07 -11.56
CA HIS A 196 -3.25 13.95 -11.88
C HIS A 196 -2.98 14.95 -13.01
N TRP A 197 -1.77 14.97 -13.58
CA TRP A 197 -1.50 15.70 -14.81
C TRP A 197 -2.17 14.98 -16.00
N PRO A 198 -2.94 15.67 -16.88
CA PRO A 198 -3.84 15.00 -17.83
C PRO A 198 -3.24 13.89 -18.71
N PRO A 199 -2.00 14.00 -19.23
CA PRO A 199 -1.37 12.93 -19.99
C PRO A 199 -1.16 11.65 -19.16
N LEU A 200 -0.62 11.79 -17.95
CA LEU A 200 -0.37 10.65 -17.07
C LEU A 200 -1.65 10.10 -16.46
N TYR A 201 -2.62 10.98 -16.17
CA TYR A 201 -3.93 10.56 -15.67
C TYR A 201 -4.56 9.55 -16.62
N ARG A 202 -4.62 9.86 -17.91
CA ARG A 202 -5.24 9.00 -18.92
C ARG A 202 -4.55 7.63 -19.05
N ILE A 203 -3.25 7.55 -18.81
CA ILE A 203 -2.46 6.34 -19.00
C ILE A 203 -2.43 5.48 -17.74
N ALA A 204 -2.32 6.09 -16.57
CA ALA A 204 -1.92 5.39 -15.34
C ALA A 204 -2.81 5.68 -14.12
N HIS A 205 -3.75 6.64 -14.20
CA HIS A 205 -4.59 7.00 -13.06
C HIS A 205 -6.10 6.96 -13.33
N ALA A 206 -6.55 6.95 -14.57
CA ALA A 206 -7.98 7.00 -14.92
C ALA A 206 -8.79 5.77 -14.46
N LEU A 207 -8.11 4.67 -14.17
CA LEU A 207 -8.71 3.45 -13.63
C LEU A 207 -8.96 3.53 -12.10
N HIS A 208 -8.23 4.41 -11.41
CA HIS A 208 -8.36 4.67 -9.99
C HIS A 208 -9.58 5.56 -9.71
#